data_AF-A0ABD2M025-F1
#
_entry.id   AF-A0ABD2M025-F1
#
_cell.length_a   1.000
_cell.length_b   1.000
_cell.length_c   1.000
_cell.angle_alpha   90.00
_cell.angle_beta   90.00
_cell.angle_gamma   90.00
#
_symmetry.space_group_name_H-M   'P 1'
#
loop_
_entity.id
_entity.type
_entity.pdbx_description
1 polymer ?
#
loop_
_entity_poly.entity_id
_entity_poly.type
_entity_poly.pdbx_seq_one_letter_code
_entity_poly.pdbx_strand_id
1 'polypeptide(L)'
;MGLCDKVLCKSVPPFVRLKLSNEEFVLIRAIIYSHMVSPGLSDRAQKLLYCEAEKYAALLMRVVQTNYGPAAGALRYVELMGLIECLFNMGAKYRQMLTYISNVLDPNFDKVFPPVLAKICTKGPVESHQLFPY
;
A
#
# COMPACT_ATOMS: atom_id res chain seq x y z
N MET A 1 -17.30 12.22 12.25
CA MET A 1 -16.78 10.86 11.96
C MET A 1 -15.26 10.91 12.09
N GLY A 2 -14.69 10.27 13.12
CA GLY A 2 -13.29 10.46 13.55
C GLY A 2 -12.25 9.85 12.61
N LEU A 3 -11.00 10.28 12.74
CA LEU A 3 -9.85 9.80 11.95
C LEU A 3 -9.63 8.28 12.13
N CYS A 4 -9.75 7.77 13.36
CA CYS A 4 -9.63 6.33 13.66
C CYS A 4 -10.64 5.47 12.89
N ASP A 5 -11.89 5.91 12.78
CA ASP A 5 -12.93 5.15 12.08
C ASP A 5 -12.68 5.08 10.56
N LYS A 6 -12.20 6.19 9.96
CA LYS A 6 -11.78 6.21 8.54
C LYS A 6 -10.56 5.32 8.26
N VAL A 7 -9.68 5.17 9.25
CA VAL A 7 -8.40 4.47 9.09
C VAL A 7 -8.51 2.98 9.42
N LEU A 8 -9.26 2.62 10.47
CA LEU A 8 -9.34 1.26 11.00
C LEU A 8 -10.58 0.50 10.51
N CYS A 9 -11.74 1.16 10.39
CA CYS A 9 -13.00 0.47 10.06
C CYS A 9 -13.27 0.43 8.55
N LYS A 10 -12.84 1.45 7.79
CA LYS A 10 -13.09 1.55 6.35
C LYS A 10 -12.04 0.87 5.47
N SER A 11 -10.98 0.32 6.06
CA SER A 11 -9.87 -0.30 5.32
C SER A 11 -10.06 -1.78 4.99
N VAL A 12 -10.87 -2.48 5.78
CA VAL A 12 -11.16 -3.92 5.60
C VAL A 12 -12.23 -4.21 4.53
N PRO A 13 -13.33 -3.43 4.40
CA PRO A 13 -14.42 -3.76 3.48
C PRO A 13 -14.03 -3.96 2.00
N PRO A 14 -13.06 -3.20 1.42
CA PRO A 14 -12.60 -3.44 0.05
C PRO A 14 -12.08 -4.87 -0.20
N PHE A 15 -11.32 -5.44 0.75
CA PHE A 15 -10.79 -6.80 0.64
C PHE A 15 -11.88 -7.86 0.71
N VAL A 16 -12.81 -7.69 1.65
CA VAL A 16 -13.94 -8.63 1.85
C VAL A 16 -14.84 -8.66 0.61
N ARG A 17 -15.07 -7.49 0.01
CA ARG A 17 -15.86 -7.38 -1.22
C ARG A 17 -15.20 -8.05 -2.41
N LEU A 18 -13.89 -7.87 -2.58
CA LEU A 18 -13.19 -8.33 -3.78
C LEU A 18 -12.94 -9.83 -3.79
N LYS A 19 -13.01 -10.54 -2.65
CA LYS A 19 -12.83 -12.00 -2.55
C LYS A 19 -11.60 -12.49 -3.33
N LEU A 20 -10.44 -11.96 -2.96
CA LEU A 20 -9.19 -12.21 -3.67
C LEU A 20 -8.85 -13.71 -3.71
N SER A 21 -8.40 -14.20 -4.86
CA SER A 21 -7.73 -15.50 -4.93
C SER A 21 -6.36 -15.44 -4.23
N ASN A 22 -5.76 -16.60 -3.95
CA ASN A 22 -4.42 -16.66 -3.37
C ASN A 22 -3.37 -16.02 -4.30
N GLU A 23 -3.49 -16.28 -5.61
CA GLU A 23 -2.61 -15.72 -6.63
C GLU A 23 -2.74 -14.20 -6.70
N GLU A 24 -3.98 -13.68 -6.75
CA GLU A 24 -4.25 -12.24 -6.73
C GLU A 24 -3.67 -11.59 -5.47
N PHE A 25 -3.90 -12.20 -4.30
CA PHE A 25 -3.42 -11.68 -3.03
C PHE A 25 -1.89 -11.60 -2.95
N VAL A 26 -1.18 -12.66 -3.38
CA VAL A 26 0.29 -12.70 -3.35
C VAL A 26 0.87 -11.67 -4.32
N LEU A 27 0.31 -11.55 -5.53
CA LEU A 27 0.77 -10.58 -6.53
C LEU A 27 0.52 -9.13 -6.09
N ILE A 28 -0.64 -8.84 -5.50
CA ILE A 28 -0.92 -7.53 -4.90
C ILE A 28 0.12 -7.19 -3.83
N ARG A 29 0.45 -8.13 -2.94
CA ARG A 29 1.49 -7.90 -1.92
C ARG A 29 2.87 -7.65 -2.54
N ALA A 30 3.23 -8.42 -3.57
CA ALA A 30 4.49 -8.25 -4.27
C ALA A 30 4.59 -6.85 -4.92
N ILE A 31 3.51 -6.39 -5.56
CA ILE A 31 3.41 -5.04 -6.13
C ILE A 31 3.58 -3.98 -5.03
N ILE A 32 2.83 -4.10 -3.92
CA ILE A 32 2.89 -3.13 -2.81
C ILE A 32 4.30 -3.05 -2.22
N TYR A 33 4.94 -4.19 -1.93
CA TYR A 33 6.28 -4.21 -1.36
C TYR A 33 7.35 -3.67 -2.32
N SER A 34 7.15 -3.88 -3.62
CA SER A 34 8.04 -3.36 -4.67
C SER A 34 7.84 -1.86 -4.92
N HIS A 35 6.70 -1.29 -4.56
CA HIS A 35 6.46 0.16 -4.60
C HIS A 35 6.80 0.88 -3.30
N MET A 36 7.20 0.17 -2.23
CA MET A 36 7.56 0.84 -0.99
C MET A 36 8.88 1.60 -1.14
N VAL A 37 8.75 2.93 -1.20
CA VAL A 37 9.89 3.84 -1.10
C VAL A 37 10.37 3.83 0.35
N SER A 38 11.42 3.05 0.61
CA SER A 38 12.11 3.08 1.90
C SER A 38 13.18 4.17 1.88
N PRO A 39 13.20 5.10 2.85
CA PRO A 39 14.27 6.08 2.94
C PRO A 39 15.63 5.39 3.06
N GLY A 40 16.61 5.85 2.27
CA GLY A 40 17.97 5.31 2.25
C GLY A 40 18.27 4.30 1.13
N LEU A 41 17.33 4.04 0.21
CA LEU A 41 17.61 3.26 -1.00
C LEU A 41 18.35 4.09 -2.05
N SER A 42 19.39 3.50 -2.66
CA SER A 42 20.05 4.08 -3.83
C SER A 42 19.12 4.12 -5.05
N ASP A 43 19.37 5.02 -6.00
CA ASP A 43 18.60 5.13 -7.25
C ASP A 43 18.55 3.80 -8.02
N ARG A 44 19.66 3.06 -7.99
CA ARG A 44 19.72 1.73 -8.61
C ARG A 44 18.77 0.74 -7.92
N ALA A 45 18.71 0.75 -6.59
CA ALA A 45 17.82 -0.12 -5.84
C ALA A 45 16.35 0.27 -6.05
N GLN A 46 16.04 1.57 -6.06
CA GLN A 46 14.70 2.06 -6.38
C GLN A 46 14.27 1.61 -7.79
N LYS A 47 15.13 1.80 -8.79
CA LYS A 47 14.87 1.35 -10.16
C LYS A 47 14.61 -0.16 -10.24
N LEU A 48 15.38 -0.97 -9.53
CA LEU A 48 15.16 -2.41 -9.47
C LEU A 48 13.77 -2.76 -8.92
N LEU A 49 13.38 -2.10 -7.82
CA LEU A 49 12.06 -2.30 -7.21
C LEU A 49 10.92 -1.88 -8.15
N TYR A 50 11.05 -0.76 -8.86
CA TYR A 50 10.07 -0.36 -9.88
C TYR A 50 9.95 -1.40 -11.00
N CYS A 51 11.07 -1.93 -11.50
CA CYS A 51 11.05 -2.99 -12.51
C CYS A 51 10.37 -4.27 -12.00
N GLU A 52 10.55 -4.65 -10.74
CA GLU A 52 9.83 -5.79 -10.16
C GLU A 52 8.33 -5.51 -10.01
N ALA A 53 7.94 -4.30 -9.60
CA ALA A 53 6.55 -3.90 -9.53
C ALA A 53 5.84 -4.02 -10.90
N GLU A 54 6.48 -3.56 -11.98
CA GLU A 54 5.96 -3.70 -13.35
C GLU A 54 5.80 -5.16 -13.77
N LYS A 55 6.78 -6.02 -13.44
CA LYS A 55 6.70 -7.46 -13.73
C LYS A 55 5.52 -8.11 -13.00
N TYR A 56 5.34 -7.80 -11.72
CA TYR A 56 4.23 -8.35 -10.94
C TYR A 56 2.88 -7.82 -11.42
N ALA A 57 2.79 -6.56 -11.82
CA ALA A 57 1.58 -5.98 -12.41
C ALA A 57 1.22 -6.66 -13.74
N ALA A 58 2.19 -6.87 -14.62
CA ALA A 58 1.99 -7.61 -15.88
C ALA A 58 1.58 -9.07 -15.63
N LEU A 59 2.15 -9.73 -14.63
CA LEU A 59 1.79 -11.08 -14.24
C LEU A 59 0.36 -11.14 -13.67
N LEU A 60 -0.03 -10.16 -12.84
CA LEU A 60 -1.39 -10.04 -12.33
C LEU A 60 -2.41 -9.92 -13.46
N MET A 61 -2.14 -9.05 -14.46
CA MET A 61 -3.00 -8.90 -15.63
C MET A 61 -3.18 -10.24 -16.38
N ARG A 62 -2.09 -10.99 -16.59
CA ARG A 62 -2.16 -12.32 -17.22
C ARG A 62 -2.96 -13.32 -16.40
N VAL A 63 -2.77 -13.35 -15.08
CA VAL A 63 -3.50 -14.24 -14.18
C VAL A 63 -5.00 -13.98 -14.25
N VAL A 64 -5.42 -12.72 -14.14
CA VAL A 64 -6.86 -12.40 -14.19
C VAL A 64 -7.45 -12.59 -15.58
N GLN A 65 -6.70 -12.34 -16.65
CA GLN A 65 -7.16 -12.67 -18.01
C GLN A 65 -7.26 -14.18 -18.25
N THR A 66 -6.38 -14.97 -17.66
CA THR A 66 -6.42 -16.44 -17.76
C THR A 66 -7.63 -16.99 -17.00
N ASN A 67 -7.90 -16.46 -15.80
CA ASN A 67 -8.96 -16.98 -14.92
C ASN A 67 -10.36 -16.50 -15.34
N TYR A 68 -10.49 -15.28 -15.86
CA TYR A 68 -11.79 -14.64 -16.12
C TYR A 68 -12.02 -14.32 -17.61
N GLY A 69 -11.04 -14.56 -18.48
CA GLY A 69 -11.08 -14.20 -19.90
C GLY A 69 -10.63 -12.76 -20.17
N PRO A 70 -10.45 -12.36 -21.44
CA PRO A 70 -9.80 -11.09 -21.78
C PRO A 70 -10.52 -9.85 -21.25
N ALA A 71 -11.84 -9.78 -21.43
CA ALA A 71 -12.63 -8.60 -21.06
C ALA A 71 -12.92 -8.52 -19.55
N ALA A 72 -13.43 -9.60 -18.96
CA ALA A 72 -13.73 -9.62 -17.52
C ALA A 72 -12.44 -9.62 -16.68
N GLY A 73 -11.37 -10.24 -17.15
CA GLY A 73 -10.04 -10.15 -16.53
C GLY A 73 -9.49 -8.72 -16.54
N ALA A 74 -9.65 -7.98 -17.64
CA ALA A 74 -9.25 -6.56 -17.68
C ALA A 74 -10.03 -5.71 -16.67
N LEU A 75 -11.35 -5.91 -16.54
CA LEU A 75 -12.16 -5.24 -15.53
C LEU A 75 -11.69 -5.59 -14.12
N ARG A 76 -11.45 -6.88 -13.85
CA ARG A 76 -10.91 -7.36 -12.58
C ARG A 76 -9.56 -6.71 -12.26
N TYR A 77 -8.65 -6.63 -13.23
CA TYR A 77 -7.36 -5.96 -13.07
C TYR A 77 -7.52 -4.51 -12.60
N VAL A 78 -8.43 -3.75 -13.21
CA VAL A 78 -8.72 -2.36 -12.80
C VAL A 78 -9.23 -2.29 -11.37
N GLU A 79 -10.11 -3.20 -10.94
CA GLU A 79 -10.57 -3.26 -9.55
C GLU A 79 -9.42 -3.52 -8.57
N LEU A 80 -8.52 -4.44 -8.91
CA LEU A 80 -7.36 -4.79 -8.08
C LEU A 80 -6.35 -3.64 -8.00
N MET A 81 -6.12 -2.91 -9.11
CA MET A 81 -5.29 -1.70 -9.10
C MET A 81 -5.91 -0.60 -8.23
N GLY A 82 -7.24 -0.42 -8.29
CA GLY A 82 -7.96 0.49 -7.40
C GLY A 82 -7.85 0.10 -5.91
N LEU A 83 -7.81 -1.20 -5.60
CA LEU A 83 -7.52 -1.68 -4.24
C LEU A 83 -6.10 -1.30 -3.81
N ILE A 84 -5.09 -1.46 -4.67
CA ILE A 84 -3.70 -1.09 -4.38
C ILE A 84 -3.60 0.40 -4.07
N GLU A 85 -4.19 1.26 -4.89
CA GLU A 85 -4.23 2.71 -4.66
C GLU A 85 -4.90 3.07 -3.32
N CYS A 86 -6.03 2.42 -3.04
CA CYS A 86 -6.75 2.56 -1.78
C CYS A 86 -5.83 2.24 -0.58
N LEU A 87 -5.00 1.20 -0.69
CA LEU A 87 -4.06 0.78 0.37
C LEU A 87 -2.94 1.78 0.59
N PHE A 88 -2.36 2.34 -0.47
CA PHE A 88 -1.37 3.41 -0.33
C PHE A 88 -1.97 4.63 0.37
N ASN A 89 -3.18 5.03 -0.04
CA ASN A 89 -3.91 6.14 0.57
C ASN A 89 -4.22 5.88 2.06
N MET A 90 -4.55 4.64 2.44
CA MET A 90 -4.78 4.25 3.83
C MET A 90 -3.48 4.25 4.63
N GLY A 91 -2.39 3.73 4.08
CA GLY A 91 -1.06 3.76 4.71
C GLY A 91 -0.60 5.19 5.00
N ALA A 92 -0.81 6.11 4.06
CA ALA A 92 -0.52 7.53 4.25
C ALA A 92 -1.34 8.15 5.39
N LYS A 93 -2.65 7.88 5.45
CA LYS A 93 -3.53 8.38 6.54
C LYS A 93 -3.18 7.77 7.89
N TYR A 94 -2.81 6.49 7.94
CA TYR A 94 -2.37 5.82 9.16
C TYR A 94 -1.08 6.43 9.68
N ARG A 95 -0.10 6.70 8.80
CA ARG A 95 1.13 7.42 9.13
C ARG A 95 0.85 8.81 9.71
N GLN A 96 -0.03 9.59 9.08
CA GLN A 96 -0.44 10.91 9.58
C GLN A 96 -1.05 10.83 10.98
N MET A 97 -1.93 9.86 11.20
CA MET A 97 -2.54 9.61 12.52
C MET A 97 -1.48 9.29 13.57
N LEU A 98 -0.55 8.37 13.29
CA LEU A 98 0.52 8.02 14.22
C LEU A 98 1.46 9.20 14.50
N THR A 99 1.76 9.99 13.48
CA THR A 99 2.58 11.21 13.62
C THR A 99 1.90 12.23 14.53
N TYR A 100 0.58 12.40 14.42
CA TYR A 100 -0.19 13.28 15.30
C TYR A 100 -0.23 12.75 16.75
N ILE A 101 -0.47 11.45 16.93
CA ILE A 101 -0.48 10.83 18.27
C ILE A 101 0.87 11.03 18.95
N SER A 102 1.96 10.69 18.24
CA SER A 102 3.33 10.75 18.77
C SER A 102 3.80 12.15 19.13
N ASN A 103 3.43 13.17 18.33
CA ASN A 103 3.96 14.53 18.52
C ASN A 103 3.02 15.46 19.32
N VAL A 104 1.72 15.14 19.41
CA VAL A 104 0.72 16.06 19.98
C VAL A 104 -0.05 15.43 21.13
N LEU A 105 -0.56 14.20 20.97
CA LEU A 105 -1.52 13.64 21.93
C LEU A 105 -0.87 12.90 23.10
N ASP A 106 0.17 12.11 22.83
CA ASP A 106 0.74 11.22 23.83
C ASP A 106 2.27 11.42 23.96
N PRO A 107 2.73 12.16 24.98
CA PRO A 107 4.16 12.35 25.23
C PRO A 107 4.88 11.06 25.66
N ASN A 108 4.14 9.98 25.96
CA ASN A 108 4.68 8.67 26.29
C ASN A 108 4.58 7.67 25.13
N PHE A 109 4.24 8.11 23.91
CA PHE A 109 4.07 7.24 22.75
C PHE A 109 5.25 6.28 22.55
N ASP A 110 6.49 6.77 22.66
CA ASP A 110 7.71 5.96 22.48
C ASP A 110 7.93 4.90 23.57
N LYS A 111 7.21 4.97 24.70
CA LYS A 111 7.25 3.96 25.77
C LYS A 111 6.29 2.80 25.50
N VAL A 112 5.23 3.04 24.73
CA VAL A 112 4.17 2.05 24.46
C VAL A 112 4.33 1.46 23.07
N PHE A 113 4.77 2.26 22.09
CA PHE A 113 4.93 1.83 20.71
C PHE A 113 6.35 1.32 20.46
N PRO A 114 6.54 0.18 19.76
CA PRO A 114 7.87 -0.36 19.50
C PRO A 114 8.78 0.68 18.81
N PRO A 115 9.99 0.98 19.34
CA PRO A 115 10.81 2.10 18.87
C PRO A 115 11.16 2.04 17.37
N VAL A 116 11.38 0.83 16.84
CA VAL A 116 11.65 0.61 15.42
C VAL A 116 10.44 0.99 14.56
N LEU A 117 9.24 0.60 14.99
CA LEU A 117 8.00 0.94 14.29
C LEU A 117 7.66 2.42 14.44
N ALA A 118 7.90 3.02 15.61
CA ALA A 118 7.71 4.46 15.82
C ALA A 118 8.53 5.22 14.78
N LYS A 119 9.83 4.92 14.68
CA LYS A 119 10.74 5.55 13.72
C LYS A 119 10.29 5.40 12.26
N ILE A 120 9.82 4.22 11.86
CA ILE A 120 9.40 3.93 10.47
C ILE A 120 8.05 4.59 10.16
N CYS A 121 7.12 4.59 11.11
CA CYS A 121 5.74 5.01 10.93
C CYS A 121 5.50 6.50 11.23
N THR A 122 6.45 7.24 11.79
CA THR A 122 6.29 8.67 12.11
C THR A 122 7.31 9.60 11.44
N LYS A 123 8.42 9.09 10.86
CA LYS A 123 9.40 9.95 10.17
C LYS A 123 9.12 10.10 8.66
N GLY A 124 8.92 11.35 8.24
CA GLY A 124 9.09 11.89 6.88
C GLY A 124 7.93 11.64 5.89
N PRO A 125 7.61 12.62 5.01
CA PRO A 125 6.61 12.43 3.97
C PRO A 125 7.10 11.41 2.95
N VAL A 126 6.24 10.45 2.57
CA VAL A 126 6.34 9.89 1.22
C VAL A 126 5.72 10.96 0.35
N GLU A 127 6.54 11.73 -0.36
CA GLU A 127 6.03 12.67 -1.35
C GLU A 127 5.14 11.89 -2.31
N SER A 128 3.87 12.26 -2.39
CA SER A 128 2.87 11.59 -3.23
C SER A 128 3.27 11.54 -4.71
N HIS A 129 4.20 12.39 -5.12
CA HIS A 129 4.79 12.51 -6.46
C HIS A 129 5.70 11.32 -6.81
N GLN A 130 6.20 10.57 -5.81
CA GLN A 130 7.06 9.40 -6.01
C GLN A 130 6.28 8.09 -6.19
N LEU A 131 4.98 8.07 -5.86
CA LEU A 131 4.16 6.86 -5.98
C LEU A 131 3.62 6.67 -7.41
N PHE A 132 3.41 7.75 -8.15
CA PHE A 132 3.00 7.73 -9.56
C PHE A 132 3.60 8.94 -10.29
N PRO A 133 4.78 8.80 -10.91
CA PRO A 133 5.27 9.82 -11.81
C PRO A 133 4.44 9.75 -13.10
N TYR A 134 3.72 10.84 -13.40
CA TYR A 134 3.30 11.12 -14.76
C TYR A 134 4.52 11.50 -15.59
#